data_AF-A0A349BAU9-F1
#
_entry.id   AF-A0A349BAU9-F1
#
_cell.length_a   1.000
_cell.length_b   1.000
_cell.length_c   1.000
_cell.angle_alpha   90.00
_cell.angle_beta   90.00
_cell.angle_gamma   90.00
#
_symmetry.space_group_name_H-M   'P 1'
#
loop_
_entity.id
_entity.type
_entity.pdbx_description
1 polymer ?
#
loop_
_entity_poly.entity_id
_entity_poly.type
_entity_poly.pdbx_seq_one_letter_code
_entity_poly.pdbx_strand_id
1 'polypeptide(L)'
;GAVADVSSRTEEVASVVEQQHAAADQLAGVAVDAFADAHQRLADDVRDGTVMRGEVLARWQDLVGTGELLRELQSRIGRLRDRIASSVTGRPRNVEKFQGAVESGVETLLRERVAEATDDVVLRWRATSAGTALLDDAGDELRRPSTDLGERASRLVRDWQSGLLDLLREEGAGKRTTAKILSYGLNGAALVLMVGVFAQTGGLTGAEVAIAGGSTAVGSTLLEALLGDQAVRRLTERARADLDRRTGELLAGEAERFTSLVDGNRPDTTTADRLRELAAELRRALGADAGRRRR
;
A
#
# COMPACT_ATOMS: atom_id res chain seq x y z
N GLY A 1 42.59 -25.33 31.85
CA GLY A 1 43.68 -25.41 30.86
C GLY A 1 43.21 -24.82 29.55
N ALA A 2 44.10 -24.35 28.69
CA ALA A 2 43.76 -23.56 27.50
C ALA A 2 42.68 -24.18 26.60
N VAL A 3 42.69 -25.50 26.37
CA VAL A 3 41.69 -26.18 25.53
C VAL A 3 40.29 -26.20 26.17
N ALA A 4 40.21 -26.27 27.51
CA ALA A 4 38.92 -26.18 28.19
C ALA A 4 38.34 -24.75 28.14
N ASP A 5 39.21 -23.74 28.20
CA ASP A 5 38.84 -22.33 28.01
C ASP A 5 38.32 -22.10 26.58
N VAL A 6 39.01 -22.63 25.57
CA VAL A 6 38.55 -22.56 24.17
C VAL A 6 37.17 -23.19 23.99
N SER A 7 36.93 -24.39 24.52
CA SER A 7 35.61 -25.02 24.43
C SER A 7 34.51 -24.18 25.08
N SER A 8 34.77 -23.59 26.26
CA SER A 8 33.80 -22.74 26.95
C SER A 8 33.50 -21.48 26.13
N ARG A 9 34.53 -20.84 25.55
CA ARG A 9 34.35 -19.66 24.70
C ARG A 9 33.60 -20.01 23.40
N THR A 10 33.84 -21.19 22.82
CA THR A 10 33.09 -21.62 21.63
C THR A 10 31.60 -21.78 21.92
N GLU A 11 31.23 -22.30 23.10
CA GLU A 11 29.82 -22.35 23.53
C GLU A 11 29.22 -20.97 23.76
N GLU A 12 29.98 -20.06 24.35
CA GLU A 12 29.58 -18.67 24.53
C GLU A 12 29.31 -17.99 23.18
N VAL A 13 30.20 -18.16 22.20
CA VAL A 13 30.00 -17.65 20.84
C VAL A 13 28.77 -18.27 20.18
N ALA A 14 28.52 -19.58 20.35
CA ALA A 14 27.31 -20.22 19.84
C ALA A 14 26.04 -19.60 20.42
N SER A 15 26.03 -19.28 21.71
CA SER A 15 24.91 -18.58 22.37
C SER A 15 24.73 -17.15 21.82
N VAL A 16 25.82 -16.43 21.57
CA VAL A 16 25.76 -15.10 20.95
C VAL A 16 25.18 -15.17 19.54
N VAL A 17 25.54 -16.17 18.74
CA VAL A 17 24.98 -16.37 17.38
C VAL A 17 23.46 -16.58 17.43
N GLU A 18 22.94 -17.34 18.39
CA GLU A 18 21.49 -17.49 18.56
C GLU A 18 20.81 -16.17 18.98
N GLN A 19 21.44 -15.40 19.85
CA GLN A 19 20.94 -14.07 20.22
C GLN A 19 20.90 -13.14 19.00
N GLN A 20 21.87 -13.24 18.10
CA GLN A 20 21.87 -12.51 16.82
C GLN A 20 20.73 -12.97 15.90
N HIS A 21 20.44 -14.28 15.82
CA HIS A 21 19.28 -14.77 15.08
C HIS A 21 17.96 -14.24 15.64
N ALA A 22 17.79 -14.26 16.96
CA ALA A 22 16.59 -13.75 17.62
C ALA A 22 16.44 -12.23 17.43
N ALA A 23 17.54 -11.47 17.50
CA ALA A 23 17.54 -10.04 17.21
C ALA A 23 17.16 -9.76 15.74
N ALA A 24 17.68 -10.56 14.80
CA ALA A 24 17.32 -10.46 13.39
C ALA A 24 15.82 -10.72 13.17
N ASP A 25 15.24 -11.77 13.78
CA ASP A 25 13.79 -12.03 13.69
C ASP A 25 12.96 -10.86 14.22
N GLN A 26 13.36 -10.29 15.35
CA GLN A 26 12.67 -9.16 15.94
C GLN A 26 12.72 -7.92 15.04
N LEU A 27 13.90 -7.59 14.50
CA LEU A 27 14.06 -6.42 13.64
C LEU A 27 13.32 -6.56 12.31
N ALA A 28 13.36 -7.75 11.70
CA ALA A 28 12.59 -8.06 10.50
C ALA A 28 11.07 -7.99 10.77
N GLY A 29 10.61 -8.57 11.88
CA GLY A 29 9.21 -8.50 12.29
C GLY A 29 8.72 -7.07 12.47
N VAL A 30 9.52 -6.21 13.12
CA VAL A 30 9.19 -4.77 13.27
C VAL A 30 8.95 -4.09 11.93
N ALA A 31 9.78 -4.37 10.92
CA ALA A 31 9.61 -3.79 9.59
C ALA A 31 8.33 -4.30 8.91
N VAL A 32 8.13 -5.63 8.90
CA VAL A 32 6.95 -6.24 8.30
C VAL A 32 5.66 -5.72 8.95
N ASP A 33 5.61 -5.67 10.28
CA ASP A 33 4.43 -5.23 11.03
C ASP A 33 4.13 -3.75 10.76
N ALA A 34 5.14 -2.86 10.76
CA ALA A 34 4.92 -1.43 10.52
C ALA A 34 4.37 -1.14 9.11
N PHE A 35 4.87 -1.84 8.09
CA PHE A 35 4.37 -1.68 6.72
C PHE A 35 3.02 -2.38 6.49
N ALA A 36 2.74 -3.48 7.19
CA ALA A 36 1.42 -4.11 7.19
C ALA A 36 0.37 -3.20 7.87
N ASP A 37 0.73 -2.57 9.00
CA ASP A 37 -0.11 -1.57 9.67
C ASP A 37 -0.38 -0.36 8.76
N ALA A 38 0.65 0.12 8.05
CA ALA A 38 0.49 1.20 7.09
C ALA A 38 -0.43 0.81 5.91
N HIS A 39 -0.35 -0.44 5.45
CA HIS A 39 -1.26 -0.98 4.42
C HIS A 39 -2.70 -1.01 4.93
N GLN A 40 -2.92 -1.52 6.14
CA GLN A 40 -4.25 -1.54 6.76
C GLN A 40 -4.80 -0.13 6.95
N ARG A 41 -4.01 0.81 7.47
CA ARG A 41 -4.42 2.21 7.62
C ARG A 41 -4.73 2.86 6.29
N LEU A 42 -3.99 2.54 5.23
CA LEU A 42 -4.27 3.03 3.89
C LEU A 42 -5.57 2.45 3.33
N ALA A 43 -5.81 1.15 3.55
CA ALA A 43 -7.05 0.49 3.16
C ALA A 43 -8.24 1.08 3.92
N ASP A 44 -8.09 1.31 5.23
CA ASP A 44 -9.07 2.00 6.08
C ASP A 44 -9.27 3.44 5.63
N ASP A 45 -8.23 4.17 5.27
CA ASP A 45 -8.33 5.55 4.78
C ASP A 45 -9.06 5.65 3.44
N VAL A 46 -8.78 4.72 2.52
CA VAL A 46 -9.51 4.58 1.25
C VAL A 46 -10.96 4.15 1.50
N ARG A 47 -11.20 3.34 2.55
CA ARG A 47 -12.52 2.82 2.92
C ARG A 47 -13.38 3.83 3.67
N ASP A 48 -12.84 4.56 4.63
CA ASP A 48 -13.57 5.39 5.59
C ASP A 48 -13.66 6.86 5.13
N GLY A 49 -12.88 7.25 4.13
CA GLY A 49 -12.82 8.64 3.67
C GLY A 49 -12.28 9.60 4.73
N THR A 50 -11.70 9.09 5.83
CA THR A 50 -11.10 9.83 6.95
C THR A 50 -9.90 10.67 6.54
N VAL A 51 -9.29 10.31 5.40
CA VAL A 51 -8.35 11.13 4.60
C VAL A 51 -8.88 12.57 4.44
N MET A 52 -10.21 12.74 4.45
CA MET A 52 -10.89 14.01 4.29
C MET A 52 -11.22 14.73 5.59
N ARG A 53 -10.36 14.72 6.62
CA ARG A 53 -10.61 15.54 7.83
C ARG A 53 -9.51 16.54 8.22
N GLY A 54 -8.33 16.48 7.63
CA GLY A 54 -7.22 17.39 7.97
C GLY A 54 -6.83 18.36 6.85
N GLU A 55 -6.28 17.83 5.76
CA GLU A 55 -5.69 18.66 4.69
C GLU A 55 -6.15 18.24 3.28
N VAL A 56 -6.43 16.96 3.05
CA VAL A 56 -6.95 16.45 1.76
C VAL A 56 -8.43 16.82 1.57
N LEU A 57 -9.19 17.06 2.66
CA LEU A 57 -10.53 17.66 2.56
C LEU A 57 -10.48 19.04 1.93
N ALA A 58 -9.48 19.87 2.25
CA ALA A 58 -9.38 21.21 1.67
C ALA A 58 -9.16 21.14 0.15
N ARG A 59 -8.35 20.17 -0.32
CA ARG A 59 -8.12 19.96 -1.76
C ARG A 59 -9.26 19.25 -2.47
N TRP A 60 -9.93 18.32 -1.80
CA TRP A 60 -11.15 17.69 -2.31
C TRP A 60 -12.36 18.64 -2.30
N GLN A 61 -12.48 19.51 -1.28
CA GLN A 61 -13.49 20.57 -1.18
C GLN A 61 -13.22 21.72 -2.15
N ASP A 62 -11.98 22.06 -2.48
CA ASP A 62 -11.72 22.99 -3.59
C ASP A 62 -12.19 22.40 -4.93
N LEU A 63 -12.02 21.08 -5.11
CA LEU A 63 -12.40 20.36 -6.34
C LEU A 63 -13.90 20.04 -6.43
N VAL A 64 -14.59 19.75 -5.32
CA VAL A 64 -16.02 19.40 -5.27
C VAL A 64 -16.89 20.60 -4.85
N GLY A 65 -16.40 21.47 -3.97
CA GLY A 65 -17.12 22.58 -3.35
C GLY A 65 -17.37 23.79 -4.24
N THR A 66 -16.64 23.95 -5.35
CA THR A 66 -17.00 24.92 -6.39
C THR A 66 -18.20 24.45 -7.24
N GLY A 67 -18.67 23.20 -7.08
CA GLY A 67 -19.86 22.68 -7.79
C GLY A 67 -19.73 22.66 -9.31
N GLU A 68 -18.53 22.89 -9.87
CA GLU A 68 -18.30 23.01 -11.31
C GLU A 68 -18.33 21.62 -11.98
N LEU A 69 -17.87 20.58 -11.28
CA LEU A 69 -17.92 19.18 -11.71
C LEU A 69 -19.35 18.64 -11.81
N LEU A 70 -20.21 18.93 -10.84
CA LEU A 70 -21.62 18.51 -10.84
C LEU A 70 -22.44 19.31 -11.87
N ARG A 71 -22.18 20.62 -12.00
CA ARG A 71 -22.80 21.47 -13.03
C ARG A 71 -22.45 21.00 -14.44
N GLU A 72 -21.23 20.53 -14.68
CA GLU A 72 -20.82 20.06 -15.99
C GLU A 72 -21.38 18.66 -16.33
N LEU A 73 -21.43 17.74 -15.35
CA LEU A 73 -22.15 16.46 -15.47
C LEU A 73 -23.63 16.70 -15.81
N GLN A 74 -24.31 17.60 -15.10
CA GLN A 74 -25.69 18.02 -15.42
C GLN A 74 -25.81 18.64 -16.82
N SER A 75 -24.82 19.44 -17.23
CA SER A 75 -24.82 20.09 -18.56
C SER A 75 -24.67 19.11 -19.73
N ARG A 76 -24.15 17.89 -19.48
CA ARG A 76 -24.09 16.78 -20.44
C ARG A 76 -25.36 15.92 -20.44
N ILE A 77 -26.08 15.83 -19.31
CA ILE A 77 -27.38 15.14 -19.22
C ILE A 77 -28.44 15.84 -20.08
N GLY A 78 -28.48 17.18 -20.06
CA GLY A 78 -29.42 17.94 -20.89
C GLY A 78 -29.13 17.91 -22.39
N ARG A 79 -27.84 17.86 -22.78
CA ARG A 79 -27.41 17.93 -24.18
C ARG A 79 -27.35 16.59 -24.90
N LEU A 80 -27.39 15.45 -24.19
CA LEU A 80 -27.33 14.13 -24.84
C LEU A 80 -28.63 13.75 -25.56
N ARG A 81 -29.80 14.28 -25.12
CA ARG A 81 -31.08 14.09 -25.82
C ARG A 81 -31.09 14.78 -27.19
N ASP A 82 -30.44 15.93 -27.29
CA ASP A 82 -30.45 16.76 -28.51
C ASP A 82 -29.28 16.43 -29.46
N ARG A 83 -28.28 15.66 -29.01
CA ARG A 83 -27.05 15.37 -29.76
C ARG A 83 -27.06 14.06 -30.56
N ILE A 84 -28.21 13.42 -30.71
CA ILE A 84 -28.41 12.43 -31.77
C ILE A 84 -28.55 13.14 -33.14
N ALA A 85 -28.79 14.46 -33.16
CA ALA A 85 -28.99 15.24 -34.38
C ALA A 85 -27.76 16.02 -34.89
N SER A 86 -26.62 16.11 -34.19
CA SER A 86 -25.47 16.83 -34.76
C SER A 86 -24.09 16.44 -34.23
N SER A 87 -23.20 16.31 -35.22
CA SER A 87 -21.77 16.04 -35.16
C SER A 87 -20.94 17.20 -34.60
N VAL A 88 -19.67 16.91 -34.23
CA VAL A 88 -18.52 17.85 -34.20
C VAL A 88 -18.56 18.99 -33.17
N THR A 89 -17.85 18.83 -32.03
CA THR A 89 -17.03 19.88 -31.37
C THR A 89 -16.42 19.35 -30.06
N GLY A 90 -15.10 19.49 -29.91
CA GLY A 90 -14.30 18.87 -28.85
C GLY A 90 -14.23 19.62 -27.52
N ARG A 91 -13.91 18.83 -26.47
CA ARG A 91 -12.76 19.01 -25.53
C ARG A 91 -12.84 17.95 -24.39
N PRO A 92 -11.86 17.03 -24.28
CA PRO A 92 -11.75 16.10 -23.15
C PRO A 92 -11.08 16.69 -21.88
N ARG A 93 -10.94 18.01 -21.77
CA ARG A 93 -10.06 18.69 -20.80
C ARG A 93 -10.37 18.51 -19.31
N ASN A 94 -11.52 17.96 -18.92
CA ASN A 94 -11.94 17.91 -17.50
C ASN A 94 -11.89 16.50 -16.89
N VAL A 95 -11.99 15.44 -17.69
CA VAL A 95 -11.76 14.05 -17.20
C VAL A 95 -10.28 13.85 -16.89
N GLU A 96 -9.40 14.34 -17.77
CA GLU A 96 -7.94 14.30 -17.58
C GLU A 96 -7.50 15.03 -16.31
N LYS A 97 -8.15 16.17 -15.99
CA LYS A 97 -7.88 16.91 -14.75
C LYS A 97 -8.29 16.14 -13.50
N PHE A 98 -9.44 15.46 -13.52
CA PHE A 98 -9.87 14.64 -12.38
C PHE A 98 -8.96 13.43 -12.20
N GLN A 99 -8.59 12.74 -13.28
CA GLN A 99 -7.63 11.64 -13.23
C GLN A 99 -6.30 12.09 -12.63
N GLY A 100 -5.78 13.27 -13.03
CA GLY A 100 -4.57 13.85 -12.46
C GLY A 100 -4.73 14.28 -10.98
N ALA A 101 -5.90 14.75 -10.58
CA ALA A 101 -6.17 15.08 -9.18
C ALA A 101 -6.26 13.84 -8.28
N VAL A 102 -6.89 12.76 -8.74
CA VAL A 102 -6.93 11.47 -8.04
C VAL A 102 -5.52 10.88 -7.97
N GLU A 103 -4.76 10.93 -9.05
CA GLU A 103 -3.36 10.51 -9.08
C GLU A 103 -2.54 11.23 -8.00
N SER A 104 -2.59 12.56 -7.98
CA SER A 104 -1.87 13.36 -6.98
C SER A 104 -2.33 13.10 -5.55
N GLY A 105 -3.64 12.88 -5.32
CA GLY A 105 -4.20 12.61 -4.00
C GLY A 105 -3.76 11.26 -3.45
N VAL A 106 -3.91 10.19 -4.24
CA VAL A 106 -3.48 8.84 -3.84
C VAL A 106 -1.97 8.76 -3.70
N GLU A 107 -1.21 9.40 -4.59
CA GLU A 107 0.26 9.48 -4.47
C GLU A 107 0.67 10.14 -3.15
N THR A 108 0.06 11.27 -2.80
CA THR A 108 0.40 12.01 -1.58
C THR A 108 0.14 11.15 -0.34
N LEU A 109 -1.05 10.54 -0.27
CA LEU A 109 -1.44 9.69 0.85
C LEU A 109 -0.53 8.46 0.99
N LEU A 110 -0.19 7.81 -0.13
CA LEU A 110 0.71 6.67 -0.13
C LEU A 110 2.09 7.06 0.38
N ARG A 111 2.62 8.21 -0.08
CA ARG A 111 3.93 8.72 0.34
C ARG A 111 3.96 9.06 1.83
N GLU A 112 2.89 9.67 2.34
CA GLU A 112 2.73 9.94 3.76
C GLU A 112 2.76 8.65 4.57
N ARG A 113 2.01 7.61 4.16
CA ARG A 113 1.98 6.34 4.89
C ARG A 113 3.28 5.55 4.85
N VAL A 114 3.99 5.59 3.72
CA VAL A 114 5.34 5.01 3.65
C VAL A 114 6.30 5.77 4.56
N ALA A 115 6.22 7.11 4.61
CA ALA A 115 7.06 7.91 5.49
C ALA A 115 6.77 7.61 6.98
N GLU A 116 5.50 7.57 7.38
CA GLU A 116 5.10 7.20 8.74
C GLU A 116 5.61 5.80 9.13
N ALA A 117 5.46 4.81 8.25
CA ALA A 117 5.95 3.45 8.49
C ALA A 117 7.47 3.41 8.61
N THR A 118 8.17 4.11 7.72
CA THR A 118 9.64 4.22 7.75
C THR A 118 10.11 4.83 9.08
N ASP A 119 9.48 5.93 9.51
CA ASP A 119 9.83 6.60 10.75
C ASP A 119 9.57 5.71 11.97
N ASP A 120 8.46 4.95 11.99
CA ASP A 120 8.16 3.99 13.06
C ASP A 120 9.19 2.86 13.14
N VAL A 121 9.57 2.27 11.99
CA VAL A 121 10.63 1.24 11.95
C VAL A 121 11.95 1.80 12.47
N VAL A 122 12.37 2.97 11.97
CA VAL A 122 13.62 3.63 12.38
C VAL A 122 13.61 3.94 13.88
N LEU A 123 12.49 4.45 14.40
CA LEU A 123 12.32 4.73 15.83
C LEU A 123 12.48 3.46 16.68
N ARG A 124 11.79 2.39 16.31
CA ARG A 124 11.83 1.11 17.02
C ARG A 124 13.21 0.44 16.93
N TRP A 125 13.87 0.50 15.78
CA TRP A 125 15.23 -0.02 15.60
C TRP A 125 16.25 0.74 16.46
N ARG A 126 16.15 2.07 16.54
CA ARG A 126 17.01 2.90 17.42
C ARG A 126 16.85 2.60 18.91
N ALA A 127 15.72 2.02 19.33
CA ALA A 127 15.53 1.57 20.71
C ALA A 127 16.35 0.31 21.06
N THR A 128 17.00 -0.31 20.08
CA THR A 128 17.83 -1.51 20.25
C THR A 128 19.27 -1.25 19.81
N SER A 129 20.23 -1.93 20.44
CA SER A 129 21.64 -1.84 20.05
C SER A 129 21.88 -2.42 18.66
N ALA A 130 21.27 -3.57 18.34
CA ALA A 130 21.38 -4.22 17.04
C ALA A 130 20.79 -3.37 15.91
N GLY A 131 19.58 -2.82 16.10
CA GLY A 131 18.94 -1.94 15.12
C GLY A 131 19.72 -0.64 14.91
N THR A 132 20.28 -0.05 15.97
CA THR A 132 21.15 1.13 15.84
C THR A 132 22.39 0.82 15.00
N ALA A 133 23.05 -0.31 15.24
CA ALA A 133 24.23 -0.70 14.46
C ALA A 133 23.90 -0.89 12.96
N LEU A 134 22.78 -1.53 12.63
CA LEU A 134 22.34 -1.70 11.24
C LEU A 134 21.98 -0.36 10.57
N LEU A 135 21.31 0.55 11.29
CA LEU A 135 20.96 1.88 10.76
C LEU A 135 22.18 2.78 10.54
N ASP A 136 23.27 2.58 11.27
CA ASP A 136 24.50 3.32 11.08
C ASP A 136 25.30 2.78 9.90
N ASP A 137 25.30 1.45 9.68
CA ASP A 137 25.92 0.81 8.52
C ASP A 137 25.21 1.16 7.20
N ALA A 138 23.88 1.13 7.19
CA ALA A 138 23.07 1.47 6.01
C ALA A 138 23.00 2.98 5.71
N GLY A 139 23.43 3.83 6.64
CA GLY A 139 23.41 5.28 6.48
C GLY A 139 21.99 5.87 6.35
N ASP A 140 21.86 6.88 5.48
CA ASP A 140 20.63 7.67 5.32
C ASP A 140 19.55 6.98 4.47
N GLU A 141 19.88 5.88 3.78
CA GLU A 141 19.00 5.25 2.79
C GLU A 141 17.73 4.68 3.41
N LEU A 142 17.85 3.94 4.52
CA LEU A 142 16.69 3.36 5.24
C LEU A 142 16.00 4.36 6.17
N ARG A 143 16.58 5.54 6.37
CA ARG A 143 15.99 6.59 7.23
C ARG A 143 14.94 7.41 6.49
N ARG A 144 14.68 7.08 5.22
CA ARG A 144 13.73 7.76 4.35
C ARG A 144 13.04 6.72 3.45
N PRO A 145 11.84 7.04 2.95
CA PRO A 145 11.24 6.29 1.86
C PRO A 145 12.18 6.13 0.67
N SER A 146 11.97 5.10 -0.15
CA SER A 146 12.77 4.87 -1.35
C SER A 146 12.74 6.09 -2.28
N THR A 147 13.86 6.34 -2.95
CA THR A 147 14.02 7.53 -3.81
C THR A 147 13.12 7.48 -5.05
N ASP A 148 12.75 6.28 -5.50
CA ASP A 148 11.85 6.01 -6.61
C ASP A 148 10.37 5.84 -6.20
N LEU A 149 10.04 6.01 -4.90
CA LEU A 149 8.68 5.87 -4.38
C LEU A 149 7.66 6.68 -5.17
N GLY A 150 7.96 7.95 -5.48
CA GLY A 150 7.04 8.81 -6.23
C GLY A 150 6.73 8.26 -7.62
N GLU A 151 7.73 7.72 -8.31
CA GLU A 151 7.54 7.09 -9.61
C GLU A 151 6.71 5.80 -9.51
N ARG A 152 7.02 4.94 -8.53
CA ARG A 152 6.27 3.70 -8.26
C ARG A 152 4.81 4.00 -7.91
N ALA A 153 4.56 5.02 -7.11
CA ALA A 153 3.23 5.48 -6.73
C ALA A 153 2.42 5.98 -7.93
N SER A 154 3.01 6.85 -8.76
CA SER A 154 2.34 7.34 -9.98
C SER A 154 2.07 6.21 -10.99
N ARG A 155 3.00 5.26 -11.16
CA ARG A 155 2.78 4.07 -12.00
C ARG A 155 1.64 3.21 -11.47
N LEU A 156 1.62 2.95 -10.16
CA LEU A 156 0.55 2.19 -9.51
C LEU A 156 -0.83 2.77 -9.80
N VAL A 157 -1.01 4.09 -9.64
CA VAL A 157 -2.31 4.72 -9.87
C VAL A 157 -2.70 4.69 -11.35
N ARG A 158 -1.75 4.93 -12.27
CA ARG A 158 -2.01 4.84 -13.72
C ARG A 158 -2.38 3.43 -14.16
N ASP A 159 -1.71 2.41 -13.63
CA ASP A 159 -2.01 1.02 -13.92
C ASP A 159 -3.38 0.61 -13.36
N TRP A 160 -3.71 1.09 -12.15
CA TRP A 160 -5.04 0.90 -11.57
C TRP A 160 -6.13 1.56 -12.42
N GLN A 161 -5.96 2.82 -12.82
CA GLN A 161 -6.90 3.52 -13.71
C GLN A 161 -7.08 2.81 -15.06
N SER A 162 -6.00 2.24 -15.60
CA SER A 162 -6.05 1.41 -16.81
C SER A 162 -6.83 0.12 -16.58
N GLY A 163 -6.60 -0.55 -15.45
CA GLY A 163 -7.37 -1.73 -15.02
C GLY A 163 -8.85 -1.46 -14.84
N LEU A 164 -9.26 -0.28 -14.38
CA LEU A 164 -10.68 0.12 -14.31
C LEU A 164 -11.33 0.17 -15.70
N LEU A 165 -10.61 0.66 -16.70
CA LEU A 165 -11.12 0.70 -18.07
C LEU A 165 -11.29 -0.71 -18.64
N ASP A 166 -10.36 -1.61 -18.33
CA ASP A 166 -10.43 -3.01 -18.73
C ASP A 166 -11.58 -3.76 -18.05
N LEU A 167 -11.76 -3.56 -16.73
CA LEU A 167 -12.93 -4.07 -15.97
C LEU A 167 -14.26 -3.66 -16.61
N LEU A 168 -14.36 -2.40 -17.06
CA LEU A 168 -15.56 -1.90 -17.75
C LEU A 168 -15.74 -2.47 -19.15
N ARG A 169 -14.65 -2.75 -19.88
CA ARG A 169 -14.70 -3.43 -21.19
C ARG A 169 -15.21 -4.85 -21.04
N GLU A 170 -14.71 -5.57 -20.04
CA GLU A 170 -15.13 -6.94 -19.72
C GLU A 170 -16.63 -7.00 -19.40
N GLU A 171 -17.11 -6.17 -18.47
CA GLU A 171 -18.53 -6.15 -18.09
C GLU A 171 -19.43 -5.68 -19.25
N GLY A 172 -18.91 -4.80 -20.11
CA GLY A 172 -19.60 -4.28 -21.29
C GLY A 172 -19.72 -5.25 -22.46
N ALA A 173 -19.00 -6.37 -22.46
CA ALA A 173 -19.10 -7.42 -23.49
C ALA A 173 -20.40 -8.25 -23.39
N GLY A 174 -21.18 -8.09 -22.31
CA GLY A 174 -22.51 -8.68 -22.18
C GLY A 174 -23.57 -7.98 -23.05
N LYS A 175 -24.30 -8.74 -23.88
CA LYS A 175 -25.23 -8.26 -24.95
C LYS A 175 -26.31 -7.23 -24.55
N ARG A 176 -26.59 -6.99 -23.25
CA ARG A 176 -27.54 -5.96 -22.76
C ARG A 176 -26.87 -4.68 -22.25
N THR A 177 -25.60 -4.74 -21.87
CA THR A 177 -24.84 -3.64 -21.24
C THR A 177 -24.04 -2.85 -22.27
N THR A 178 -23.66 -3.49 -23.38
CA THR A 178 -22.87 -2.91 -24.48
C THR A 178 -23.49 -1.63 -25.05
N ALA A 179 -24.81 -1.60 -25.29
CA ALA A 179 -25.48 -0.44 -25.89
C ALA A 179 -25.49 0.81 -24.99
N LYS A 180 -25.45 0.61 -23.66
CA LYS A 180 -25.46 1.70 -22.67
C LYS A 180 -24.05 2.23 -22.40
N ILE A 181 -23.04 1.37 -22.30
CA ILE A 181 -21.64 1.81 -22.17
C ILE A 181 -21.18 2.58 -23.41
N LEU A 182 -21.68 2.21 -24.60
CA LEU A 182 -21.40 2.91 -25.85
C LEU A 182 -22.02 4.32 -25.93
N SER A 183 -23.15 4.56 -25.24
CA SER A 183 -23.87 5.85 -25.28
C SER A 183 -23.33 6.88 -24.26
N TYR A 184 -22.63 6.44 -23.21
CA TYR A 184 -22.01 7.31 -22.19
C TYR A 184 -20.48 7.42 -22.33
N GLY A 185 -19.83 6.45 -22.99
CA GLY A 185 -18.38 6.37 -23.17
C GLY A 185 -17.66 5.78 -21.95
N LEU A 186 -16.65 4.92 -22.19
CA LEU A 186 -15.88 4.23 -21.14
C LEU A 186 -15.31 5.19 -20.08
N ASN A 187 -14.87 6.38 -20.51
CA ASN A 187 -14.23 7.36 -19.63
C ASN A 187 -15.22 7.92 -18.58
N GLY A 188 -16.50 8.03 -18.92
CA GLY A 188 -17.53 8.46 -17.97
C GLY A 188 -17.81 7.37 -16.94
N ALA A 189 -17.91 6.11 -17.36
CA ALA A 189 -18.12 4.97 -16.46
C ALA A 189 -16.91 4.77 -15.52
N ALA A 190 -15.68 4.94 -16.02
CA ALA A 190 -14.47 4.87 -15.20
C ALA A 190 -14.43 5.97 -14.14
N LEU A 191 -14.85 7.18 -14.49
CA LEU A 191 -14.98 8.28 -13.52
C LEU A 191 -15.96 7.92 -12.39
N VAL A 192 -17.13 7.36 -12.72
CA VAL A 192 -18.09 7.01 -11.66
C VAL A 192 -17.63 5.80 -10.85
N LEU A 193 -16.89 4.84 -11.43
CA LEU A 193 -16.25 3.78 -10.66
C LEU A 193 -15.18 4.32 -9.72
N MET A 194 -14.32 5.25 -10.17
CA MET A 194 -13.34 5.91 -9.29
C MET A 194 -14.05 6.62 -8.15
N VAL A 195 -15.10 7.39 -8.43
CA VAL A 195 -15.92 8.02 -7.39
C VAL A 195 -16.53 6.96 -6.48
N GLY A 196 -17.07 5.86 -7.00
CA GLY A 196 -17.65 4.77 -6.22
C GLY A 196 -16.65 4.12 -5.26
N VAL A 197 -15.39 3.98 -5.68
CA VAL A 197 -14.29 3.46 -4.85
C VAL A 197 -14.10 4.35 -3.61
N PHE A 198 -14.20 5.67 -3.75
CA PHE A 198 -13.96 6.65 -2.67
C PHE A 198 -15.23 7.19 -1.97
N ALA A 199 -16.43 7.10 -2.55
CA ALA A 199 -17.62 7.84 -2.11
C ALA A 199 -18.50 7.10 -1.09
N GLN A 200 -18.26 5.82 -0.82
CA GLN A 200 -19.27 4.98 -0.18
C GLN A 200 -19.41 5.16 1.33
N THR A 201 -18.63 6.03 1.98
CA THR A 201 -18.52 5.94 3.46
C THR A 201 -18.22 7.25 4.20
N GLY A 202 -18.16 8.40 3.53
CA GLY A 202 -17.95 9.70 4.18
C GLY A 202 -19.19 10.33 4.85
N GLY A 203 -20.17 9.55 5.33
CA GLY A 203 -21.43 10.10 5.85
C GLY A 203 -22.29 10.82 4.78
N LEU A 204 -21.92 10.70 3.50
CA LEU A 204 -22.65 11.28 2.36
C LEU A 204 -23.93 10.50 2.02
N THR A 205 -24.20 9.39 2.73
CA THR A 205 -25.50 8.72 2.72
C THR A 205 -26.49 9.50 3.61
N GLY A 206 -26.96 10.64 3.11
CA GLY A 206 -28.37 11.00 3.33
C GLY A 206 -28.75 12.13 4.28
N ALA A 207 -27.86 12.88 4.94
CA ALA A 207 -28.31 13.99 5.79
C ALA A 207 -27.52 15.31 5.68
N GLU A 208 -26.19 15.30 5.58
CA GLU A 208 -25.42 16.56 5.76
C GLU A 208 -24.97 17.24 4.46
N VAL A 209 -25.12 16.58 3.31
CA VAL A 209 -24.93 17.21 1.98
C VAL A 209 -26.07 18.19 1.64
N ALA A 210 -27.15 18.18 2.43
CA ALA A 210 -28.29 19.09 2.23
C ALA A 210 -28.01 20.52 2.70
N ILE A 211 -26.99 20.78 3.53
CA ILE A 211 -26.87 22.07 4.25
C ILE A 211 -25.76 22.99 3.70
N ALA A 212 -24.85 22.48 2.88
CA ALA A 212 -23.82 23.29 2.23
C ALA A 212 -23.85 23.15 0.69
N GLY A 213 -24.87 23.72 0.04
CA GLY A 213 -24.81 23.97 -1.42
C GLY A 213 -25.49 22.95 -2.35
N GLY A 214 -26.76 22.60 -2.09
CA GLY A 214 -27.79 22.53 -3.14
C GLY A 214 -27.65 21.57 -4.35
N SER A 215 -26.93 20.45 -4.28
CA SER A 215 -26.99 19.42 -5.35
C SER A 215 -27.00 17.99 -4.82
N THR A 216 -28.17 17.37 -4.93
CA THR A 216 -28.51 16.04 -4.40
C THR A 216 -27.86 14.91 -5.20
N ALA A 217 -27.03 14.08 -4.56
CA ALA A 217 -26.92 12.63 -4.81
C ALA A 217 -26.96 12.11 -6.29
N VAL A 218 -26.23 12.73 -7.23
CA VAL A 218 -26.31 12.34 -8.66
C VAL A 218 -25.33 11.22 -9.04
N GLY A 219 -24.34 10.88 -8.19
CA GLY A 219 -23.32 9.87 -8.51
C GLY A 219 -23.86 8.43 -8.57
N SER A 220 -24.66 8.01 -7.59
CA SER A 220 -25.23 6.65 -7.52
C SER A 220 -26.37 6.46 -8.52
N THR A 221 -27.25 7.45 -8.63
CA THR A 221 -28.46 7.41 -9.48
C THR A 221 -28.14 7.23 -10.97
N LEU A 222 -27.00 7.77 -11.43
CA LEU A 222 -26.54 7.62 -12.83
C LEU A 222 -25.97 6.22 -13.13
N LEU A 223 -25.22 5.62 -12.20
CA LEU A 223 -24.67 4.26 -12.39
C LEU A 223 -25.74 3.19 -12.23
N GLU A 224 -26.65 3.35 -11.26
CA GLU A 224 -27.80 2.46 -11.05
C GLU A 224 -28.73 2.43 -12.26
N ALA A 225 -28.98 3.58 -12.89
CA ALA A 225 -29.80 3.67 -14.10
C ALA A 225 -29.16 2.96 -15.31
N LEU A 226 -27.83 2.77 -15.31
CA LEU A 226 -27.06 2.33 -16.48
C LEU A 226 -26.57 0.89 -16.41
N LEU A 227 -26.02 0.46 -15.28
CA LEU A 227 -25.45 -0.88 -15.09
C LEU A 227 -26.31 -1.78 -14.18
N GLY A 228 -27.21 -1.18 -13.38
CA GLY A 228 -27.90 -1.84 -12.29
C GLY A 228 -27.03 -1.87 -11.02
N ASP A 229 -27.65 -1.59 -9.88
CA ASP A 229 -27.02 -1.47 -8.55
C ASP A 229 -26.02 -2.60 -8.23
N GLN A 230 -26.39 -3.84 -8.54
CA GLN A 230 -25.56 -5.01 -8.27
C GLN A 230 -24.28 -5.07 -9.11
N ALA A 231 -24.30 -4.64 -10.38
CA ALA A 231 -23.10 -4.63 -11.23
C ALA A 231 -22.11 -3.56 -10.79
N VAL A 232 -22.64 -2.40 -10.37
CA VAL A 232 -21.84 -1.28 -9.86
C VAL A 232 -21.11 -1.67 -8.59
N ARG A 233 -21.82 -2.32 -7.63
CA ARG A 233 -21.21 -2.80 -6.38
C ARG A 233 -20.08 -3.77 -6.65
N ARG A 234 -20.31 -4.80 -7.49
CA ARG A 234 -19.27 -5.77 -7.85
C ARG A 234 -18.06 -5.12 -8.53
N LEU A 235 -18.27 -4.20 -9.47
CA LEU A 235 -17.16 -3.50 -10.14
C LEU A 235 -16.39 -2.61 -9.17
N THR A 236 -17.08 -1.94 -8.24
CA THR A 236 -16.45 -1.12 -7.21
C THR A 236 -15.64 -1.97 -6.23
N GLU A 237 -16.16 -3.13 -5.82
CA GLU A 237 -15.44 -4.09 -4.98
C GLU A 237 -14.19 -4.63 -5.68
N ARG A 238 -14.29 -5.02 -6.96
CA ARG A 238 -13.13 -5.45 -7.77
C ARG A 238 -12.09 -4.34 -7.92
N ALA A 239 -12.55 -3.12 -8.19
CA ALA A 239 -11.68 -1.94 -8.30
C ALA A 239 -10.94 -1.64 -6.99
N ARG A 240 -11.61 -1.76 -5.84
CA ARG A 240 -11.00 -1.60 -4.52
C ARG A 240 -9.97 -2.70 -4.24
N ALA A 241 -10.33 -3.96 -4.48
CA ALA A 241 -9.42 -5.08 -4.28
C ALA A 241 -8.16 -4.96 -5.17
N ASP A 242 -8.29 -4.43 -6.40
CA ASP A 242 -7.13 -4.18 -7.25
C ASP A 242 -6.24 -3.07 -6.70
N LEU A 243 -6.81 -1.96 -6.20
CA LEU A 243 -6.04 -0.90 -5.57
C LEU A 243 -5.32 -1.41 -4.32
N ASP A 244 -6.04 -2.11 -3.45
CA ASP A 244 -5.54 -2.68 -2.20
C ASP A 244 -4.38 -3.65 -2.42
N ARG A 245 -4.51 -4.55 -3.39
CA ARG A 245 -3.43 -5.47 -3.77
C ARG A 245 -2.18 -4.70 -4.20
N ARG A 246 -2.32 -3.70 -5.06
CA ARG A 246 -1.18 -2.94 -5.60
C ARG A 246 -0.49 -2.10 -4.53
N THR A 247 -1.26 -1.48 -3.62
CA THR A 247 -0.68 -0.71 -2.51
C THR A 247 0.04 -1.62 -1.52
N GLY A 248 -0.51 -2.81 -1.25
CA GLY A 248 0.16 -3.85 -0.48
C GLY A 248 1.49 -4.30 -1.10
N GLU A 249 1.52 -4.55 -2.42
CA GLU A 249 2.76 -4.87 -3.16
C GLU A 249 3.82 -3.76 -3.04
N LEU A 250 3.40 -2.50 -3.11
CA LEU A 250 4.32 -1.38 -2.98
C LEU A 250 4.91 -1.27 -1.56
N LEU A 251 4.07 -1.39 -0.53
CA LEU A 251 4.47 -1.33 0.88
C LEU A 251 5.35 -2.54 1.25
N ALA A 252 5.05 -3.73 0.74
CA ALA A 252 5.89 -4.91 0.91
C ALA A 252 7.29 -4.69 0.33
N GLY A 253 7.41 -4.04 -0.84
CA GLY A 253 8.71 -3.68 -1.40
C GLY A 253 9.49 -2.65 -0.56
N GLU A 254 8.82 -1.79 0.20
CA GLU A 254 9.50 -0.92 1.16
C GLU A 254 9.96 -1.67 2.41
N ALA A 255 9.14 -2.60 2.91
CA ALA A 255 9.51 -3.49 4.01
C ALA A 255 10.72 -4.37 3.64
N GLU A 256 10.77 -4.84 2.39
CA GLU A 256 11.83 -5.71 1.88
C GLU A 256 13.22 -5.04 1.97
N ARG A 257 13.30 -3.71 1.88
CA ARG A 257 14.57 -2.97 2.04
C ARG A 257 15.16 -3.17 3.44
N PHE A 258 14.31 -3.17 4.47
CA PHE A 258 14.72 -3.41 5.86
C PHE A 258 15.04 -4.88 6.09
N THR A 259 14.19 -5.81 5.63
CA THR A 259 14.42 -7.24 5.83
C THR A 259 15.66 -7.72 5.08
N SER A 260 15.93 -7.20 3.88
CA SER A 260 17.14 -7.50 3.12
C SER A 260 18.41 -7.07 3.86
N LEU A 261 18.40 -5.93 4.55
CA LEU A 261 19.53 -5.50 5.37
C LEU A 261 19.74 -6.45 6.57
N VAL A 262 18.65 -6.85 7.23
CA VAL A 262 18.70 -7.80 8.35
C VAL A 262 19.25 -9.14 7.87
N ASP A 263 18.73 -9.67 6.78
CA ASP A 263 19.14 -10.96 6.23
C ASP A 263 20.59 -10.94 5.73
N GLY A 264 21.04 -9.82 5.13
CA GLY A 264 22.43 -9.64 4.71
C GLY A 264 23.44 -9.62 5.87
N ASN A 265 22.99 -9.28 7.09
CA ASN A 265 23.81 -9.25 8.30
C ASN A 265 23.58 -10.44 9.22
N ARG A 266 22.72 -11.38 8.81
CA ARG A 266 22.36 -12.54 9.62
C ARG A 266 23.46 -13.62 9.56
N PRO A 267 23.88 -14.18 10.71
CA PRO A 267 24.73 -15.37 10.69
C PRO A 267 24.08 -16.53 9.95
N ASP A 268 24.88 -17.43 9.38
CA ASP A 268 24.34 -18.67 8.80
C ASP A 268 23.67 -19.51 9.88
N THR A 269 22.47 -20.04 9.58
CA THR A 269 21.61 -20.76 10.54
C THR A 269 22.25 -21.98 11.16
N THR A 270 23.26 -22.58 10.50
CA THR A 270 23.97 -23.75 11.01
C THR A 270 25.17 -23.39 11.89
N THR A 271 25.54 -22.10 11.98
CA THR A 271 26.75 -21.64 12.66
C THR A 271 26.75 -21.99 14.15
N ALA A 272 25.64 -21.72 14.86
CA ALA A 272 25.53 -22.02 16.29
C ALA A 272 25.66 -23.53 16.56
N ASP A 273 24.98 -24.36 15.77
CA ASP A 273 25.01 -25.82 15.91
C ASP A 273 26.40 -26.39 15.63
N ARG A 274 27.07 -25.92 14.56
CA ARG A 274 28.45 -26.30 14.23
C ARG A 274 29.42 -25.92 15.36
N LEU A 275 29.28 -24.73 15.94
CA LEU A 275 30.13 -24.30 17.06
C LEU A 275 29.91 -25.19 18.30
N ARG A 276 28.67 -25.56 18.61
CA ARG A 276 28.37 -26.49 19.71
C ARG A 276 28.92 -27.88 19.49
N GLU A 277 28.81 -28.39 18.27
CA GLU A 277 29.36 -29.69 17.91
C GLU A 277 30.88 -29.70 18.13
N LEU A 278 31.58 -28.69 17.62
CA LEU A 278 33.03 -28.52 17.80
C LEU A 278 33.43 -28.39 19.28
N ALA A 279 32.67 -27.62 20.08
CA ALA A 279 32.90 -27.52 21.52
C ALA A 279 32.71 -28.88 22.24
N ALA A 280 31.67 -29.62 21.87
CA ALA A 280 31.42 -30.95 22.42
C ALA A 280 32.51 -31.96 22.04
N GLU A 281 33.04 -31.88 20.82
CA GLU A 281 34.20 -32.67 20.38
C GLU A 281 35.45 -32.36 21.18
N LEU A 282 35.76 -31.07 21.40
CA LEU A 282 36.88 -30.66 22.24
C LEU A 282 36.76 -31.20 23.66
N ARG A 283 35.58 -31.09 24.28
CA ARG A 283 35.31 -31.65 25.63
C ARG A 283 35.52 -33.16 25.68
N ARG A 284 35.02 -33.89 24.68
CA ARG A 284 35.20 -35.35 24.58
C ARG A 284 36.67 -35.73 24.46
N ALA A 285 37.42 -35.03 23.61
CA ALA A 285 38.86 -35.25 23.43
C ALA A 285 39.65 -34.99 24.72
N LEU A 286 39.30 -33.94 25.47
CA LEU A 286 39.92 -33.63 26.77
C LEU A 286 39.65 -34.71 27.82
N GLY A 287 38.40 -35.20 27.91
CA GLY A 287 38.04 -36.29 28.82
C GLY A 287 38.82 -37.58 28.51
N ALA A 288 38.99 -37.91 27.23
CA ALA A 288 39.77 -39.06 26.79
C ALA A 288 41.26 -38.94 27.11
N ASP A 289 41.87 -37.75 26.95
CA ASP A 289 43.29 -37.54 27.29
C ASP A 289 43.54 -37.61 28.80
N ALA A 290 42.66 -37.01 29.62
CA ALA A 290 42.74 -37.08 31.07
C ALA A 290 42.59 -38.52 31.59
N GLY A 291 41.73 -39.32 30.97
CA GLY A 291 41.57 -40.75 31.26
C GLY A 291 42.81 -41.58 30.90
N ARG A 292 43.51 -41.25 29.81
CA ARG A 292 44.78 -41.90 29.43
C ARG A 292 45.92 -41.58 30.38
N ARG A 293 46.04 -40.34 30.87
CA ARG A 293 47.12 -39.94 31.80
C ARG A 293 46.98 -40.49 33.23
N ARG A 294 45.78 -40.95 33.61
CA ARG A 294 45.51 -41.54 34.93
C ARG A 294 45.71 -43.06 34.98
N ARG A 295 45.90 -43.71 33.83
CA ARG A 295 46.25 -45.12 33.70
C ARG A 295 47.76 -45.27 33.56
#